data_AF-A0A9Q9DSK3-F1
#
_entry.id   AF-A0A9Q9DSK3-F1
#
_cell.length_a   1.000
_cell.length_b   1.000
_cell.length_c   1.000
_cell.angle_alpha   90.00
_cell.angle_beta   90.00
_cell.angle_gamma   90.00
#
_symmetry.space_group_name_H-M   'P 1'
#
loop_
_entity.id
_entity.type
_entity.pdbx_description
1 polymer ?
#
loop_
_entity_poly.entity_id
_entity_poly.type
_entity_poly.pdbx_seq_one_letter_code
_entity_poly.pdbx_strand_id
1 'polypeptide(L)'
;MAIYTLADMQAASRRSSSIPRHYHRIAEAAREHHRFSVADAVELKLRLQALNTAVSGATAALHIGRDITNIADIDEAVRLQSSRGTVYVAGSEEFFLVVKTISRPDLIPNVYAQACKAMLQGRPYVNTYHVSDFNKGVDPTFSEIRRLLPDIDRACETDLEGAVARLEAQGKPKVLSR
;
A
#
# COMPACT_ATOMS: atom_id res chain seq x y z
N MET A 1 -1.80 -0.89 -50.63
CA MET A 1 -0.39 -0.74 -50.20
C MET A 1 0.07 0.65 -50.56
N ALA A 2 0.45 1.48 -49.59
CA ALA A 2 0.95 2.83 -49.83
C ALA A 2 2.46 2.85 -49.51
N ILE A 3 3.27 3.27 -50.47
CA ILE A 3 4.73 3.40 -50.35
C ILE A 3 5.03 4.83 -49.91
N TYR A 4 5.69 4.97 -48.76
CA TYR A 4 6.10 6.27 -48.22
C TYR A 4 7.51 6.60 -48.70
N THR A 5 7.69 7.80 -49.26
CA THR A 5 9.00 8.28 -49.73
C THR A 5 9.70 9.16 -48.69
N LEU A 6 11.03 9.20 -48.72
CA LEU A 6 11.90 9.90 -47.74
C LEU A 6 11.61 11.40 -47.56
N ALA A 7 10.84 12.02 -48.45
CA ALA A 7 10.38 13.41 -48.32
C ALA A 7 9.31 13.59 -47.22
N ASP A 8 8.55 12.56 -46.87
CA ASP A 8 7.53 12.64 -45.81
C ASP A 8 8.14 12.68 -44.40
N MET A 9 9.42 12.31 -44.25
CA MET A 9 10.10 12.28 -42.95
C MET A 9 10.60 13.66 -42.48
N GLN A 10 10.68 14.66 -43.36
CA GLN A 10 11.31 15.95 -43.02
C GLN A 10 10.34 17.10 -42.74
N ALA A 11 9.02 16.86 -42.81
CA ALA A 11 8.01 17.91 -42.73
C ALA A 11 7.08 17.82 -41.50
N ALA A 12 7.57 17.48 -40.30
CA ALA A 12 6.75 17.64 -39.09
C ALA A 12 7.54 17.75 -37.77
N SER A 13 8.65 18.48 -37.74
CA SER A 13 9.07 19.16 -36.50
C SER A 13 8.18 20.39 -36.30
N ARG A 14 6.90 20.15 -36.02
CA ARG A 14 5.96 21.15 -35.51
C ARG A 14 5.45 20.62 -34.19
N ARG A 15 5.91 21.24 -33.10
CA ARG A 15 5.34 21.10 -31.75
C ARG A 15 3.86 21.47 -31.81
N SER A 16 3.01 20.48 -32.09
CA SER A 16 1.57 20.58 -31.89
C SER A 16 1.29 20.10 -30.48
N SER A 17 1.17 21.04 -29.54
CA SER A 17 0.67 20.78 -28.19
C SER A 17 -0.86 20.58 -28.20
N SER A 18 -1.36 19.78 -29.14
CA SER A 18 -2.75 19.37 -29.16
C SER A 18 -2.84 18.08 -28.36
N ILE A 19 -3.20 18.21 -27.08
CA ILE A 19 -3.72 17.07 -26.31
C ILE A 19 -4.83 16.45 -27.17
N PRO A 20 -4.70 15.20 -27.64
CA PRO A 20 -5.70 14.58 -28.51
C PRO A 20 -7.09 14.72 -27.86
N ARG A 21 -8.15 14.99 -28.63
CA ARG A 21 -9.52 15.11 -28.09
C ARG A 21 -9.99 13.85 -27.34
N HIS A 22 -9.30 12.73 -27.53
CA HIS A 22 -9.54 11.46 -26.85
C HIS A 22 -8.51 11.15 -25.74
N TYR A 23 -7.62 12.07 -25.40
CA TYR A 23 -6.62 11.88 -24.34
C TYR A 23 -7.29 11.52 -23.01
N HIS A 24 -8.41 12.18 -22.67
CA HIS A 24 -9.18 11.83 -21.48
C HIS A 24 -9.71 10.39 -21.53
N ARG A 25 -10.22 9.93 -22.68
CA ARG A 25 -10.70 8.54 -22.83
C ARG A 25 -9.56 7.51 -22.81
N ILE A 26 -8.41 7.83 -23.38
CA ILE A 26 -7.22 6.96 -23.37
C ILE A 26 -6.65 6.90 -21.95
N ALA A 27 -6.58 8.04 -21.25
CA ALA A 27 -6.18 8.10 -19.84
C ALA A 27 -7.17 7.40 -18.92
N GLU A 28 -8.48 7.50 -19.19
CA GLU A 28 -9.53 6.77 -18.47
C GLU A 28 -9.44 5.27 -18.72
N ALA A 29 -9.33 4.82 -19.98
CA ALA A 29 -9.15 3.40 -20.30
C ALA A 29 -7.86 2.83 -19.70
N ALA A 30 -6.76 3.59 -19.75
CA ALA A 30 -5.52 3.22 -19.07
C ALA A 30 -5.71 3.11 -17.56
N ARG A 31 -6.47 4.00 -16.93
CA ARG A 31 -6.82 3.91 -15.50
C ARG A 31 -7.70 2.71 -15.19
N GLU A 32 -8.62 2.33 -16.07
CA GLU A 32 -9.49 1.17 -15.90
C GLU A 32 -8.72 -0.15 -15.90
N HIS A 33 -7.71 -0.29 -16.76
CA HIS A 33 -6.84 -1.48 -16.77
C HIS A 33 -5.92 -1.60 -15.54
N HIS A 34 -5.75 -0.52 -14.76
CA HIS A 34 -4.95 -0.51 -13.54
C HIS A 34 -5.80 -0.49 -12.26
N ARG A 35 -7.12 -0.69 -12.37
CA ARG A 35 -8.00 -0.75 -11.20
C ARG A 35 -7.71 -2.02 -10.42
N PHE A 36 -7.50 -1.84 -9.12
CA PHE A 36 -7.43 -2.91 -8.14
C PHE A 36 -8.64 -3.85 -8.31
N SER A 37 -8.39 -5.15 -8.33
CA SER A 37 -9.39 -6.20 -8.56
C SER A 37 -9.57 -7.09 -7.32
N VAL A 38 -10.58 -7.95 -7.32
CA VAL A 38 -10.78 -8.94 -6.26
C VAL A 38 -9.61 -9.93 -6.17
N ALA A 39 -8.97 -10.25 -7.30
CA ALA A 39 -7.78 -11.10 -7.31
C ALA A 39 -6.60 -10.43 -6.59
N ASP A 40 -6.41 -9.11 -6.80
CA ASP A 40 -5.39 -8.33 -6.09
C ASP A 40 -5.72 -8.23 -4.59
N ALA A 41 -7.00 -8.23 -4.23
CA ALA A 41 -7.46 -8.24 -2.85
C ALA A 41 -7.06 -9.53 -2.11
N VAL A 42 -7.05 -10.67 -2.80
CA VAL A 42 -6.55 -11.92 -2.21
C VAL A 42 -5.07 -11.80 -1.85
N GLU A 43 -4.24 -11.35 -2.79
CA GLU A 43 -2.80 -11.18 -2.53
C GLU A 43 -2.55 -10.16 -1.41
N LEU A 44 -3.26 -9.05 -1.46
CA LEU A 44 -3.16 -8.02 -0.43
C LEU A 44 -3.57 -8.54 0.95
N LYS A 45 -4.64 -9.33 1.06
CA LYS A 45 -5.08 -9.95 2.31
C LYS A 45 -3.99 -10.84 2.90
N LEU A 46 -3.36 -11.69 2.09
CA LEU A 46 -2.26 -12.57 2.54
C LEU A 46 -1.04 -11.77 3.01
N ARG A 47 -0.68 -10.69 2.30
CA ARG A 47 0.40 -9.78 2.73
C ARG A 47 0.10 -9.12 4.07
N LEU A 48 -1.13 -8.67 4.29
CA LEU A 48 -1.52 -8.05 5.57
C LEU A 48 -1.51 -9.06 6.73
N GLN A 49 -1.90 -10.31 6.50
CA GLN A 49 -1.79 -11.37 7.50
C GLN A 49 -0.33 -11.70 7.86
N ALA A 50 0.55 -11.78 6.85
CA ALA A 50 1.98 -11.95 7.07
C ALA A 50 2.57 -10.77 7.86
N LEU A 51 2.19 -9.54 7.49
CA LEU A 51 2.61 -8.31 8.16
C LEU A 51 2.13 -8.25 9.62
N ASN A 52 0.89 -8.65 9.88
CA ASN A 52 0.34 -8.74 11.23
C ASN A 52 1.18 -9.66 12.12
N THR A 53 1.61 -10.81 11.58
CA THR A 53 2.45 -11.77 12.29
C THR A 53 3.83 -11.18 12.58
N ALA A 54 4.45 -10.54 11.59
CA ALA A 54 5.76 -9.90 11.74
C ALA A 54 5.74 -8.76 12.78
N VAL A 55 4.74 -7.88 12.72
CA VAL A 55 4.63 -6.76 13.67
C VAL A 55 4.28 -7.25 15.07
N SER A 56 3.41 -8.26 15.20
CA SER A 56 3.10 -8.87 16.50
C SER A 56 4.35 -9.49 17.12
N GLY A 57 5.15 -10.23 16.33
CA GLY A 57 6.45 -10.75 16.77
C GLY A 57 7.41 -9.64 17.19
N ALA A 58 7.50 -8.57 16.41
CA ALA A 58 8.34 -7.41 16.70
C ALA A 58 7.96 -6.72 18.02
N THR A 59 6.67 -6.47 18.22
CA THR A 59 6.17 -5.85 19.47
C THR A 59 6.42 -6.76 20.67
N ALA A 60 6.22 -8.07 20.56
CA ALA A 60 6.50 -9.02 21.63
C ALA A 60 8.01 -9.10 21.96
N ALA A 61 8.88 -9.15 20.95
CA ALA A 61 10.33 -9.21 21.13
C ALA A 61 10.92 -7.94 21.74
N LEU A 62 10.32 -6.78 21.47
CA LEU A 62 10.68 -5.50 22.12
C LEU A 62 10.47 -5.55 23.63
N HIS A 63 9.40 -6.21 24.11
CA HIS A 63 9.18 -6.41 25.56
C HIS A 63 10.24 -7.32 26.20
N ILE A 64 10.95 -8.12 25.41
CA ILE A 64 11.96 -9.09 25.86
C ILE A 64 13.40 -8.57 25.61
N GLY A 65 13.57 -7.41 24.97
CA GLY A 65 14.89 -6.79 24.72
C GLY A 65 15.68 -7.36 23.53
N ARG A 66 15.00 -7.94 22.53
CA ARG A 66 15.62 -8.37 21.24
C ARG A 66 15.28 -7.36 20.15
N ASP A 67 16.26 -6.54 19.76
CA ASP A 67 15.98 -5.28 19.04
C ASP A 67 16.21 -5.29 17.50
N ILE A 68 17.04 -6.18 16.94
CA ILE A 68 17.59 -5.94 15.59
C ILE A 68 17.00 -6.86 14.50
N THR A 69 16.51 -8.05 14.83
CA THR A 69 15.93 -9.00 13.85
C THR A 69 14.55 -8.58 13.34
N ASN A 70 13.80 -7.78 14.11
CA ASN A 70 12.37 -7.61 13.89
C ASN A 70 11.99 -6.68 12.74
N ILE A 71 12.84 -5.71 12.39
CA ILE A 71 12.58 -4.78 11.29
C ILE A 71 12.74 -5.47 9.94
N ALA A 72 13.69 -6.40 9.84
CA ALA A 72 13.91 -7.19 8.63
C ALA A 72 12.72 -8.12 8.34
N ASP A 73 12.12 -8.71 9.38
CA ASP A 73 10.93 -9.55 9.25
C ASP A 73 9.72 -8.76 8.73
N ILE A 74 9.57 -7.49 9.15
CA ILE A 74 8.55 -6.59 8.62
C ILE A 74 8.78 -6.31 7.13
N ASP A 75 10.03 -6.04 6.73
CA ASP A 75 10.35 -5.79 5.31
C ASP A 75 10.13 -7.02 4.44
N GLU A 76 10.43 -8.21 4.95
CA GLU A 76 10.21 -9.47 4.23
C GLU A 76 8.71 -9.78 4.08
N ALA A 77 7.91 -9.56 5.13
CA ALA A 77 6.47 -9.74 5.08
C ALA A 77 5.80 -8.84 4.03
N VAL A 78 6.32 -7.62 3.85
CA VAL A 78 5.88 -6.68 2.80
C VAL A 78 6.27 -7.15 1.40
N ARG A 79 7.48 -7.71 1.24
CA ARG A 79 7.98 -8.21 -0.04
C ARG A 79 7.36 -9.53 -0.46
N LEU A 80 6.70 -10.24 0.46
CA LEU A 80 6.06 -11.52 0.20
C LEU A 80 5.09 -11.38 -0.98
N GLN A 81 5.52 -11.83 -2.16
CA GLN A 81 4.65 -12.01 -3.30
C GLN A 81 4.02 -13.39 -3.15
N SER A 82 2.70 -13.48 -3.24
CA SER A 82 2.03 -14.78 -3.20
C SER A 82 2.33 -15.52 -4.50
N SER A 83 3.46 -16.24 -4.53
CA SER A 83 3.86 -17.10 -5.63
C SER A 83 3.03 -18.38 -5.59
N ARG A 84 1.72 -18.30 -5.86
CA ARG A 84 0.86 -19.46 -6.11
C ARG A 84 -0.46 -18.97 -6.71
N GLY A 85 -0.78 -19.54 -7.87
CA GLY A 85 -1.92 -19.15 -8.72
C GLY A 85 -3.21 -18.97 -7.96
N THR A 86 -4.05 -18.07 -8.45
CA THR A 86 -5.38 -17.66 -7.96
C THR A 86 -6.10 -18.72 -7.13
N VAL A 87 -5.78 -18.80 -5.84
CA VAL A 87 -6.57 -19.52 -4.85
C VAL A 87 -7.58 -18.52 -4.33
N TYR A 88 -8.86 -18.76 -4.57
CA TYR A 88 -9.89 -17.96 -3.95
C TYR A 88 -9.78 -18.07 -2.43
N VAL A 89 -9.63 -16.94 -1.75
CA VAL A 89 -9.64 -16.86 -0.28
C VAL A 89 -11.00 -16.30 0.13
N ALA A 90 -11.70 -17.03 1.00
CA ALA A 90 -13.00 -16.60 1.50
C ALA A 90 -12.93 -15.20 2.15
N GLY A 91 -13.94 -14.39 1.86
CA GLY A 91 -14.05 -13.00 2.31
C GLY A 91 -13.12 -12.02 1.61
N SER A 92 -12.55 -12.41 0.46
CA SER A 92 -11.76 -11.50 -0.39
C SER A 92 -12.64 -10.43 -1.07
N GLU A 93 -13.91 -10.71 -1.34
CA GLU A 93 -14.86 -9.72 -1.86
C GLU A 93 -15.20 -8.65 -0.81
N GLU A 94 -15.45 -9.07 0.43
CA GLU A 94 -15.71 -8.13 1.53
C GLU A 94 -14.48 -7.26 1.79
N PHE A 95 -13.29 -7.88 1.81
CA PHE A 95 -12.03 -7.15 1.92
C PHE A 95 -11.82 -6.16 0.76
N PHE A 96 -12.11 -6.58 -0.48
CA PHE A 96 -12.06 -5.71 -1.65
C PHE A 96 -12.97 -4.49 -1.48
N LEU A 97 -14.19 -4.67 -0.97
CA LEU A 97 -15.14 -3.57 -0.73
C LEU A 97 -14.66 -2.59 0.34
N VAL A 98 -13.88 -3.04 1.33
CA VAL A 98 -13.25 -2.17 2.34
C VAL A 98 -12.17 -1.30 1.68
N VAL A 99 -11.25 -1.93 0.94
CA VAL A 99 -10.05 -1.24 0.46
C VAL A 99 -10.24 -0.47 -0.85
N LYS A 100 -11.30 -0.74 -1.64
CA LYS A 100 -11.56 -0.03 -2.91
C LYS A 100 -11.78 1.49 -2.76
N THR A 101 -12.01 1.95 -1.54
CA THR A 101 -12.14 3.39 -1.22
C THR A 101 -10.79 4.10 -1.25
N ILE A 102 -9.69 3.35 -1.13
CA ILE A 102 -8.33 3.84 -1.23
C ILE A 102 -7.91 3.85 -2.71
N SER A 103 -7.27 4.93 -3.16
CA SER A 103 -6.83 5.07 -4.56
C SER A 103 -5.81 4.00 -4.96
N ARG A 104 -4.92 3.62 -4.03
CA ARG A 104 -3.88 2.62 -4.24
C ARG A 104 -3.80 1.61 -3.09
N PRO A 105 -4.71 0.62 -3.05
CA PRO A 105 -4.75 -0.39 -1.99
C PRO A 105 -3.50 -1.27 -1.92
N ASP A 106 -2.81 -1.42 -3.06
CA ASP A 106 -1.56 -2.18 -3.18
C ASP A 106 -0.43 -1.64 -2.28
N LEU A 107 -0.49 -0.35 -1.92
CA LEU A 107 0.50 0.30 -1.07
C LEU A 107 0.21 0.23 0.43
N ILE A 108 -0.97 -0.28 0.84
CA ILE A 108 -1.33 -0.37 2.26
C ILE A 108 -0.24 -1.06 3.10
N PRO A 109 0.31 -2.24 2.71
CA PRO A 109 1.32 -2.92 3.51
C PRO A 109 2.60 -2.10 3.66
N ASN A 110 3.04 -1.41 2.59
CA ASN A 110 4.23 -0.56 2.59
C ASN A 110 4.10 0.60 3.57
N VAL A 111 3.00 1.35 3.47
CA VAL A 111 2.76 2.55 4.28
C VAL A 111 2.57 2.18 5.74
N TYR A 112 1.82 1.10 6.01
CA TYR A 112 1.66 0.56 7.36
C TYR A 112 3.01 0.11 7.96
N ALA A 113 3.81 -0.66 7.21
CA ALA A 113 5.12 -1.10 7.67
C ALA A 113 6.06 0.06 7.97
N GLN A 114 6.07 1.11 7.15
CA GLN A 114 6.86 2.31 7.42
C GLN A 114 6.43 3.00 8.73
N ALA A 115 5.12 3.10 8.97
CA ALA A 115 4.61 3.66 10.22
C ALA A 115 5.01 2.84 11.44
N CYS A 116 4.83 1.51 11.39
CA CYS A 116 5.25 0.62 12.47
C CYS A 116 6.76 0.68 12.72
N LYS A 117 7.59 0.72 11.67
CA LYS A 117 9.04 0.86 11.81
C LYS A 117 9.44 2.18 12.48
N ALA A 118 8.82 3.29 12.09
CA ALA A 118 9.07 4.58 12.73
C ALA A 118 8.70 4.54 14.23
N MET A 119 7.53 3.96 14.56
CA MET A 119 7.08 3.84 15.95
C MET A 119 7.96 2.90 16.78
N LEU A 120 8.41 1.77 16.22
CA LEU A 120 9.37 0.86 16.84
C LEU A 120 10.70 1.56 17.15
N GLN A 121 11.10 2.52 16.32
CA GLN A 121 12.27 3.37 16.55
C GLN A 121 12.00 4.53 17.53
N GLY A 122 10.83 4.55 18.18
CA GLY A 122 10.43 5.58 19.14
C GLY A 122 10.10 6.94 18.49
N ARG A 123 9.82 6.98 17.18
CA ARG A 123 9.53 8.21 16.44
C ARG A 123 8.06 8.26 16.02
N PRO A 124 7.39 9.42 16.12
CA PRO A 124 6.07 9.58 15.54
C PRO A 124 6.16 9.47 14.02
N TYR A 125 5.25 8.73 13.40
CA TYR A 125 5.14 8.69 11.94
C TYR A 125 4.41 9.94 11.44
N VAL A 126 4.95 10.57 10.40
CA VAL A 126 4.36 11.73 9.74
C VAL A 126 3.90 11.32 8.36
N ASN A 127 2.64 11.61 8.02
CA ASN A 127 2.12 11.33 6.69
C ASN A 127 2.93 12.06 5.63
N THR A 128 3.24 11.34 4.56
CA THR A 128 3.87 11.91 3.36
C THR A 128 2.87 11.81 2.22
N TYR A 129 2.68 12.92 1.51
CA TYR A 129 1.88 12.93 0.29
C TYR A 129 2.83 12.69 -0.88
N HIS A 130 2.64 11.56 -1.55
CA HIS A 130 3.50 11.14 -2.65
C HIS A 130 2.65 10.61 -3.80
N VAL A 131 3.21 10.65 -5.02
CA VAL A 131 2.62 10.07 -6.22
C VAL A 131 3.71 9.22 -6.86
N SER A 132 3.76 7.94 -6.51
CA SER A 132 4.78 7.03 -7.07
C SER A 132 4.41 6.51 -8.46
N ASP A 133 3.11 6.52 -8.80
CA ASP A 133 2.62 6.18 -10.13
C ASP A 133 1.52 7.15 -10.56
N PHE A 134 1.85 8.04 -11.51
CA PHE A 134 0.93 9.04 -12.06
C PHE A 134 -0.34 8.44 -12.67
N ASN A 135 -0.29 7.18 -13.13
CA ASN A 135 -1.44 6.51 -13.73
C ASN A 135 -2.40 5.93 -12.69
N LYS A 136 -1.91 5.63 -11.49
CA LYS A 136 -2.69 5.01 -10.39
C LYS A 136 -3.19 6.00 -9.34
N GLY A 137 -2.70 7.23 -9.37
CA GLY A 137 -3.16 8.30 -8.48
C GLY A 137 -2.26 8.50 -7.26
N VAL A 138 -2.81 9.15 -6.24
CA VAL A 138 -2.06 9.53 -5.03
C VAL A 138 -1.82 8.30 -4.15
N ASP A 139 -0.62 8.19 -3.59
CA ASP A 139 -0.27 7.13 -2.64
C ASP A 139 -1.05 7.34 -1.32
N PRO A 140 -1.56 6.28 -0.69
CA PRO A 140 -2.36 6.42 0.52
C PRO A 140 -1.51 6.90 1.69
N THR A 141 -2.11 7.70 2.55
CA THR A 141 -1.49 8.11 3.81
C THR A 141 -1.75 7.08 4.90
N PHE A 142 -0.89 7.05 5.91
CA PHE A 142 -1.12 6.20 7.08
C PHE A 142 -2.40 6.58 7.82
N SER A 143 -2.78 7.87 7.87
CA SER A 143 -4.04 8.28 8.49
C SER A 143 -5.29 7.78 7.76
N GLU A 144 -5.26 7.67 6.43
CA GLU A 144 -6.37 7.06 5.67
C GLU A 144 -6.47 5.57 5.97
N ILE A 145 -5.33 4.87 5.93
CA ILE A 145 -5.25 3.44 6.26
C ILE A 145 -5.71 3.19 7.69
N ARG A 146 -5.27 4.02 8.64
CA ARG A 146 -5.59 3.90 10.07
C ARG A 146 -7.09 3.88 10.33
N ARG A 147 -7.87 4.69 9.62
CA ARG A 147 -9.33 4.74 9.78
C ARG A 147 -10.01 3.45 9.33
N LEU A 148 -9.36 2.70 8.43
CA LEU A 148 -9.87 1.45 7.88
C LEU A 148 -9.32 0.22 8.60
N LEU A 149 -8.36 0.37 9.53
CA LEU A 149 -7.77 -0.76 10.24
C LEU A 149 -8.80 -1.64 10.96
N PRO A 150 -9.84 -1.12 11.65
CA PRO A 150 -10.84 -1.99 12.27
C PRO A 150 -11.56 -2.90 11.26
N ASP A 151 -11.89 -2.36 10.09
CA ASP A 151 -12.57 -3.10 9.02
C ASP A 151 -11.61 -4.08 8.33
N ILE A 152 -10.36 -3.67 8.13
CA ILE A 152 -9.28 -4.53 7.60
C ILE A 152 -9.03 -5.70 8.56
N ASP A 153 -8.94 -5.45 9.86
CA ASP A 153 -8.71 -6.45 10.90
C ASP A 153 -9.84 -7.46 10.95
N ARG A 154 -11.09 -6.99 10.86
CA ARG A 154 -12.25 -7.88 10.76
C ARG A 154 -12.24 -8.74 9.49
N ALA A 155 -11.89 -8.16 8.34
CA ALA A 155 -11.91 -8.87 7.05
C ALA A 155 -10.70 -9.80 6.83
N CYS A 156 -9.57 -9.50 7.48
CA CYS A 156 -8.32 -10.24 7.34
C CYS A 156 -8.02 -11.15 8.54
N GLU A 157 -8.82 -11.10 9.61
CA GLU A 157 -8.56 -11.79 10.88
C GLU A 157 -7.19 -11.37 11.46
N THR A 158 -6.91 -10.06 11.47
CA THR A 158 -5.66 -9.47 11.96
C THR A 158 -5.88 -8.59 13.19
N ASP A 159 -4.78 -8.14 13.82
CA ASP A 159 -4.79 -7.20 14.96
C ASP A 159 -3.82 -6.03 14.68
N LEU A 160 -3.91 -5.47 13.48
CA LEU A 160 -3.06 -4.36 13.03
C LEU A 160 -3.38 -3.08 13.82
N GLU A 161 -4.66 -2.78 14.07
CA GLU A 161 -5.05 -1.65 14.92
C GLU A 161 -4.47 -1.80 16.33
N GLY A 162 -4.62 -2.98 16.95
CA GLY A 162 -4.08 -3.25 18.27
C GLY A 162 -2.56 -3.15 18.31
N ALA A 163 -1.88 -3.61 17.26
CA ALA A 163 -0.43 -3.48 17.13
C ALA A 163 0.02 -2.00 17.11
N VAL A 164 -0.64 -1.16 16.32
CA VAL A 164 -0.38 0.29 16.31
C VAL A 164 -0.66 0.90 17.68
N ALA A 165 -1.77 0.56 18.32
CA ALA A 165 -2.11 1.09 19.64
C ALA A 165 -1.06 0.75 20.70
N ARG A 166 -0.51 -0.47 20.66
CA ARG A 166 0.60 -0.90 21.54
C ARG A 166 1.87 -0.08 21.29
N LEU A 167 2.23 0.11 20.03
CA LEU A 167 3.40 0.92 19.65
C LEU A 167 3.27 2.39 20.07
N GLU A 168 2.08 2.97 19.93
CA GLU A 168 1.83 4.35 20.36
C GLU A 168 1.85 4.53 21.88
N ALA A 169 1.35 3.53 22.62
CA ALA A 169 1.42 3.55 24.08
C ALA A 169 2.87 3.53 24.59
N GLN A 170 3.78 2.89 23.84
CA GLN A 170 5.21 2.86 24.15
C GLN A 170 5.91 4.19 23.87
N GLY A 171 5.52 4.90 22.81
CA GLY A 171 6.12 6.19 22.42
C GLY A 171 5.72 7.39 23.29
N LYS A 172 4.73 7.25 24.18
CA LYS A 172 4.35 8.33 25.12
C LYS A 172 5.29 8.29 26.33
N PRO A 173 6.08 9.34 26.62
CA PRO A 173 6.80 9.40 27.88
C PRO A 173 5.79 9.32 29.02
N LYS A 174 5.96 8.36 29.93
CA LYS A 174 5.28 8.38 31.23
C LYS A 174 5.69 9.69 31.90
N VAL A 175 4.81 10.68 31.84
CA VAL A 175 4.95 11.88 32.66
C VAL A 175 4.78 11.40 34.10
N LEU A 176 5.92 11.16 34.76
CA LEU A 176 5.99 11.01 36.21
C LEU A 176 5.61 12.35 36.81
N SER A 177 4.31 12.54 37.08
CA SER A 177 3.82 13.58 37.96
C SER A 177 4.49 13.39 39.32
N ARG A 178 5.42 14.31 39.64
CA ARG A 178 5.98 14.50 40.97
C ARG A 178 4.99 15.25 41.85
#